data_AF-A0A815QLL5-F1
#
_entry.id   AF-A0A815QLL5-F1
#
_cell.length_a   1.000
_cell.length_b   1.000
_cell.length_c   1.000
_cell.angle_alpha   90.00
_cell.angle_beta   90.00
_cell.angle_gamma   90.00
#
_symmetry.space_group_name_H-M   'P 1'
#
loop_
_entity.id
_entity.type
_entity.pdbx_description
1 polymer ?
#
loop_
_entity_poly.entity_id
_entity_poly.type
_entity_poly.pdbx_seq_one_letter_code
_entity_poly.pdbx_strand_id
1 'polypeptide(L)'
;MFRQRKGTSPKNSVASSTPSSDAIRRLAINPSGILGSFYDATIDEILLDKVLQLGNTPINTIPLEKPPLCRLMDIDTFDIQALFLEIRIHDELWLDVILNNLTELGMHSLVNCSLPNNKKTRFLYYRYTSQRRLIVSAPTVVSQYIPKEIPAIDATHIISEIIVGIQAFVVLELPSSNETSADKLLKRICDRLIKNKFELKIDEQNCLSRIKVIQVFSNILDLMETNDLARICELITRKKPHIRRQLPLEYSLHDIQWFYPNVSTRKREFTLLKPSFQNKIKECLLYLSSETKRLAKKNTQTTNQPDIERIRKLVANVRAGIWSHEEGTAILKKISDDLFQDEANLPPNRSQIFSENKNYSNDLEQKDSEDATISNKQLNN
;
A
#
# COMPACT_ATOMS: atom_id res chain seq x y z
N MET A 1 -36.06 -52.95 -24.23
CA MET A 1 -35.97 -52.29 -22.91
C MET A 1 -34.60 -51.63 -22.77
N PHE A 2 -34.50 -50.32 -23.00
CA PHE A 2 -33.27 -49.55 -22.75
C PHE A 2 -33.50 -48.65 -21.54
N ARG A 3 -32.75 -48.87 -20.46
CA ARG A 3 -32.77 -48.00 -19.26
C ARG A 3 -31.81 -46.83 -19.46
N GLN A 4 -32.34 -45.62 -19.59
CA GLN A 4 -31.59 -44.37 -19.46
C GLN A 4 -31.12 -44.20 -18.01
N ARG A 5 -29.80 -44.03 -17.81
CA ARG A 5 -29.24 -43.54 -16.55
C ARG A 5 -29.31 -42.02 -16.54
N LYS A 6 -30.11 -41.46 -15.63
CA LYS A 6 -30.12 -40.03 -15.30
C LYS A 6 -28.77 -39.66 -14.67
N GLY A 7 -27.99 -38.84 -15.37
CA GLY A 7 -26.81 -38.18 -14.81
C GLY A 7 -27.24 -37.02 -13.93
N THR A 8 -26.92 -37.09 -12.64
CA THR A 8 -27.01 -35.97 -11.71
C THR A 8 -25.76 -35.11 -11.89
N SER A 9 -25.94 -33.90 -12.43
CA SER A 9 -24.89 -32.88 -12.48
C SER A 9 -24.51 -32.44 -11.05
N PRO A 10 -23.21 -32.32 -10.72
CA PRO A 10 -22.80 -31.73 -9.45
C PRO A 10 -23.10 -30.24 -9.47
N LYS A 11 -23.93 -29.77 -8.54
CA LYS A 11 -24.07 -28.34 -8.24
C LYS A 11 -22.79 -27.90 -7.52
N ASN A 12 -21.86 -27.32 -8.26
CA ASN A 12 -20.76 -26.55 -7.68
C ASN A 12 -21.34 -25.26 -7.09
N SER A 13 -21.72 -25.30 -5.81
CA SER A 13 -21.99 -24.09 -5.04
C SER A 13 -20.66 -23.42 -4.75
N VAL A 14 -20.29 -22.45 -5.58
CA VAL A 14 -19.20 -21.52 -5.29
C VAL A 14 -19.65 -20.67 -4.11
N ALA A 15 -19.25 -21.06 -2.90
CA ALA A 15 -19.46 -20.28 -1.71
C ALA A 15 -18.74 -18.94 -1.88
N SER A 16 -19.48 -17.86 -2.03
CA SER A 16 -18.96 -16.51 -1.95
C SER A 16 -18.57 -16.25 -0.50
N SER A 17 -17.35 -16.63 -0.12
CA SER A 17 -16.79 -16.29 1.19
C SER A 17 -16.52 -14.79 1.23
N THR A 18 -17.46 -14.02 1.77
CA THR A 18 -17.18 -12.70 2.30
C THR A 18 -16.01 -12.81 3.29
N PRO A 19 -15.02 -11.90 3.25
CA PRO A 19 -13.97 -11.87 4.26
C PRO A 19 -14.64 -11.71 5.64
N SER A 20 -14.22 -12.54 6.62
CA SER A 20 -14.56 -12.33 8.03
C SER A 20 -14.21 -10.90 8.42
N SER A 21 -15.07 -10.25 9.22
CA SER A 21 -15.00 -8.83 9.57
C SER A 21 -13.72 -8.40 10.30
N ASP A 22 -12.85 -9.34 10.68
CA ASP A 22 -11.81 -9.10 11.68
C ASP A 22 -10.37 -9.15 11.11
N ALA A 23 -10.21 -9.39 9.81
CA ALA A 23 -8.90 -9.41 9.16
C ALA A 23 -8.50 -8.03 8.65
N ILE A 24 -7.31 -7.55 9.01
CA ILE A 24 -6.76 -6.33 8.42
C ILE A 24 -6.08 -6.65 7.10
N ARG A 25 -6.20 -5.75 6.12
CA ARG A 25 -5.48 -5.85 4.84
C ARG A 25 -4.24 -4.97 4.88
N ARG A 26 -3.16 -5.45 4.28
CA ARG A 26 -1.89 -4.73 4.16
C ARG A 26 -1.26 -4.94 2.79
N LEU A 27 -0.62 -3.89 2.25
CA LEU A 27 0.28 -4.03 1.11
C LEU A 27 1.42 -4.97 1.49
N ALA A 28 1.78 -5.90 0.61
CA ALA A 28 2.88 -6.81 0.86
C ALA A 28 4.23 -6.13 0.61
N ILE A 29 4.79 -5.49 1.64
CA ILE A 29 6.07 -4.79 1.61
C ILE A 29 7.29 -5.74 1.56
N ASN A 30 7.17 -6.93 2.16
CA ASN A 30 8.21 -7.95 2.15
C ASN A 30 7.75 -9.12 1.28
N PRO A 31 8.36 -9.39 0.12
CA PRO A 31 7.88 -10.43 -0.79
C PRO A 31 8.03 -11.86 -0.27
N SER A 32 8.78 -12.08 0.81
CA SER A 32 9.01 -13.40 1.41
C SER A 32 7.87 -13.90 2.29
N GLY A 33 6.85 -13.09 2.57
CA GLY A 33 5.71 -13.53 3.37
C GLY A 33 4.95 -14.67 2.72
N ILE A 34 4.69 -15.72 3.50
CA ILE A 34 3.92 -16.89 3.10
C ILE A 34 2.72 -17.10 4.03
N LEU A 35 1.78 -17.96 3.63
CA LEU A 35 0.64 -18.30 4.49
C LEU A 35 1.15 -18.93 5.79
N GLY A 36 0.63 -18.46 6.92
CA GLY A 36 1.05 -18.86 8.25
C GLY A 36 2.28 -18.12 8.77
N SER A 37 2.90 -17.22 8.01
CA SER A 37 3.95 -16.35 8.55
C SER A 37 3.41 -15.50 9.69
N PHE A 38 4.18 -15.38 10.76
CA PHE A 38 3.90 -14.47 11.86
C PHE A 38 4.25 -13.03 11.47
N TYR A 39 3.43 -12.08 11.91
CA TYR A 39 3.52 -10.68 11.53
C TYR A 39 3.38 -9.78 12.76
N ASP A 40 4.26 -8.80 12.91
CA ASP A 40 4.09 -7.70 13.86
C ASP A 40 3.51 -6.48 13.11
N ALA A 41 2.19 -6.28 13.23
CA ALA A 41 1.48 -5.17 12.61
C ALA A 41 1.80 -3.80 13.23
N THR A 42 2.51 -3.75 14.36
CA THR A 42 2.88 -2.47 15.01
C THR A 42 4.09 -1.80 14.35
N ILE A 43 4.88 -2.56 13.60
CA ILE A 43 6.08 -2.10 12.89
C ILE A 43 6.12 -2.60 11.43
N ASP A 44 5.02 -3.20 10.96
CA ASP A 44 4.88 -3.81 9.65
C ASP A 44 6.05 -4.78 9.31
N GLU A 45 6.31 -5.76 10.18
CA GLU A 45 7.41 -6.73 10.00
C GLU A 45 6.93 -8.19 9.95
N ILE A 46 7.54 -8.98 9.05
CA ILE A 46 7.39 -10.44 9.00
C ILE A 46 8.47 -11.09 9.84
N LEU A 47 8.08 -11.92 10.81
CA LEU A 47 9.02 -12.68 11.65
C LEU A 47 9.48 -13.94 10.89
N LEU A 48 10.51 -13.77 10.05
CA LEU A 48 10.94 -14.77 9.05
C LEU A 48 11.43 -16.10 9.65
N ASP A 49 11.87 -16.11 10.89
CA ASP A 49 12.35 -17.29 11.60
C ASP A 49 11.22 -18.23 12.05
N LYS A 50 9.95 -17.77 11.96
CA LYS A 50 8.79 -18.47 12.49
C LYS A 50 7.67 -18.51 11.47
N VAL A 51 7.21 -19.72 11.17
CA VAL A 51 6.03 -19.94 10.33
C VAL A 51 5.15 -20.94 11.05
N LEU A 52 3.85 -20.64 11.10
CA LEU A 52 2.85 -21.55 11.62
C LEU A 52 2.91 -22.87 10.83
N GLN A 53 3.14 -23.97 11.55
CA GLN A 53 3.10 -25.29 10.95
C GLN A 53 1.64 -25.65 10.67
N LEU A 54 1.21 -25.46 9.42
CA LEU A 54 -0.18 -25.70 9.02
C LEU A 54 -0.53 -27.20 8.90
N GLY A 55 0.43 -28.11 9.02
CA GLY A 55 0.18 -29.55 8.88
C GLY A 55 -0.53 -29.88 7.57
N ASN A 56 -1.62 -30.65 7.65
CA ASN A 56 -2.49 -30.99 6.51
C ASN A 56 -3.63 -29.98 6.30
N THR A 57 -3.58 -28.78 6.91
CA THR A 57 -4.62 -27.76 6.76
C THR A 57 -4.78 -27.40 5.28
N PRO A 58 -6.00 -27.48 4.73
CA PRO A 58 -6.22 -27.17 3.33
C PRO A 58 -5.91 -25.70 3.04
N ILE A 59 -5.12 -25.46 2.00
CA ILE A 59 -4.89 -24.14 1.42
C ILE A 59 -5.74 -24.05 0.16
N ASN A 60 -6.69 -23.12 0.13
CA ASN A 60 -7.43 -22.84 -1.10
C ASN A 60 -6.62 -21.85 -1.94
N THR A 61 -6.39 -22.24 -3.19
CA THR A 61 -5.88 -21.35 -4.23
C THR A 61 -7.02 -21.05 -5.19
N ILE A 62 -7.45 -19.80 -5.22
CA ILE A 62 -8.57 -19.31 -6.01
C ILE A 62 -8.02 -18.41 -7.11
N PRO A 63 -8.10 -18.81 -8.39
CA PRO A 63 -7.79 -17.92 -9.50
C PRO A 63 -8.67 -16.67 -9.45
N LEU A 64 -8.07 -15.50 -9.69
CA LEU A 64 -8.80 -14.23 -9.79
C LEU A 64 -8.90 -13.84 -11.26
N GLU A 65 -10.09 -13.90 -11.82
CA GLU A 65 -10.36 -13.55 -13.22
C GLU A 65 -10.60 -12.04 -13.41
N LYS A 66 -9.84 -11.21 -12.70
CA LYS A 66 -9.93 -9.75 -12.88
C LYS A 66 -9.06 -9.34 -14.08
N PRO A 67 -9.59 -8.53 -15.02
CA PRO A 67 -8.78 -7.99 -16.10
C PRO A 67 -7.64 -7.16 -15.50
N PRO A 68 -6.44 -7.13 -16.12
CA PRO A 68 -5.41 -6.22 -15.69
C PRO A 68 -5.89 -4.78 -15.81
N LEU A 69 -5.43 -3.96 -14.87
CA LEU A 69 -5.58 -2.53 -14.92
C LEU A 69 -4.30 -1.91 -15.47
N CYS A 70 -4.44 -0.98 -16.41
CA CYS A 70 -3.33 -0.13 -16.85
C CYS A 70 -3.82 1.30 -17.05
N ARG A 71 -3.31 2.24 -16.27
CA ARG A 71 -3.70 3.66 -16.29
C ARG A 71 -2.51 4.52 -16.67
N LEU A 72 -2.75 5.48 -17.55
CA LEU A 72 -1.83 6.57 -17.85
C LEU A 72 -2.41 7.85 -17.26
N MET A 73 -1.63 8.52 -16.44
CA MET A 73 -1.99 9.79 -15.80
C MET A 73 -0.95 10.85 -16.17
N ASP A 74 -1.40 12.07 -16.37
CA ASP A 74 -0.56 13.26 -16.44
C ASP A 74 -0.55 13.98 -15.09
N ILE A 75 0.15 15.10 -14.98
CA ILE A 75 0.27 15.83 -13.72
C ILE A 75 -1.06 16.42 -13.23
N ASP A 76 -1.97 16.76 -14.16
CA ASP A 76 -3.25 17.39 -13.84
C ASP A 76 -4.29 16.35 -13.37
N THR A 77 -4.14 15.10 -13.82
CA THR A 77 -5.00 13.97 -13.45
C THR A 77 -4.41 13.07 -12.38
N PHE A 78 -3.16 13.31 -11.98
CA PHE A 78 -2.48 12.52 -10.96
C PHE A 78 -2.89 12.95 -9.56
N ASP A 79 -3.61 12.05 -8.89
CA ASP A 79 -3.93 12.16 -7.48
C ASP A 79 -3.19 11.06 -6.71
N ILE A 80 -2.21 11.49 -5.91
CA ILE A 80 -1.39 10.59 -5.09
C ILE A 80 -2.21 9.88 -4.01
N GLN A 81 -3.24 10.53 -3.45
CA GLN A 81 -4.07 9.93 -2.40
C GLN A 81 -4.99 8.86 -2.99
N ALA A 82 -5.62 9.17 -4.12
CA ALA A 82 -6.39 8.18 -4.87
C ALA A 82 -5.52 6.97 -5.27
N LEU A 83 -4.27 7.23 -5.67
CA LEU A 83 -3.32 6.16 -5.96
C LEU A 83 -2.98 5.33 -4.71
N PHE A 84 -2.71 5.94 -3.56
CA PHE A 84 -2.43 5.24 -2.30
C PHE A 84 -3.56 4.30 -1.90
N LEU A 85 -4.82 4.75 -2.02
CA LEU A 85 -5.99 3.91 -1.82
C LEU A 85 -6.04 2.74 -2.82
N GLU A 86 -5.72 2.99 -4.08
CA GLU A 86 -5.71 1.98 -5.14
C GLU A 86 -4.60 0.93 -4.98
N ILE A 87 -3.42 1.33 -4.49
CA ILE A 87 -2.32 0.41 -4.20
C ILE A 87 -2.43 -0.25 -2.81
N ARG A 88 -3.43 0.14 -2.00
CA ARG A 88 -3.65 -0.34 -0.62
C ARG A 88 -2.51 0.01 0.33
N ILE A 89 -1.90 1.19 0.17
CA ILE A 89 -1.13 1.79 1.26
C ILE A 89 -2.13 2.35 2.26
N HIS A 90 -2.29 1.64 3.37
CA HIS A 90 -3.12 2.07 4.48
C HIS A 90 -2.42 3.16 5.29
N ASP A 91 -3.20 3.87 6.10
CA ASP A 91 -2.75 5.04 6.86
C ASP A 91 -1.61 4.72 7.82
N GLU A 92 -1.64 3.57 8.49
CA GLU A 92 -0.57 3.15 9.41
C GLU A 92 0.72 2.82 8.65
N LEU A 93 0.62 2.04 7.57
CA LEU A 93 1.78 1.72 6.74
C LEU A 93 2.41 2.99 6.15
N TRP A 94 1.57 3.94 5.76
CA TRP A 94 2.05 5.23 5.28
C TRP A 94 2.85 5.97 6.35
N LEU A 95 2.40 5.96 7.61
CA LEU A 95 3.13 6.54 8.73
C LEU A 95 4.47 5.84 8.94
N ASP A 96 4.50 4.50 8.90
CA ASP A 96 5.74 3.72 9.04
C ASP A 96 6.76 4.02 7.95
N VAL A 97 6.30 4.23 6.70
CA VAL A 97 7.19 4.62 5.61
C VAL A 97 7.77 6.02 5.83
N ILE A 98 6.97 7.01 6.23
CA ILE A 98 7.48 8.38 6.48
C ILE A 98 8.40 8.42 7.68
N LEU A 99 8.14 7.58 8.68
CA LEU A 99 9.01 7.38 9.81
C LEU A 99 10.26 6.56 9.44
N ASN A 100 10.53 6.25 8.17
CA ASN A 100 11.66 5.43 7.69
C ASN A 100 11.88 4.16 8.53
N ASN A 101 10.80 3.55 9.03
CA ASN A 101 10.85 2.27 9.72
C ASN A 101 11.06 1.13 8.70
N LEU A 102 10.78 1.38 7.42
CA LEU A 102 10.86 0.42 6.33
C LEU A 102 11.98 0.75 5.34
N THR A 103 12.56 -0.28 4.72
CA THR A 103 13.56 -0.14 3.65
C THR A 103 12.98 0.58 2.43
N GLU A 104 13.75 1.49 1.80
CA GLU A 104 13.32 2.32 0.66
C GLU A 104 13.27 1.58 -0.69
N LEU A 105 12.61 0.42 -0.75
CA LEU A 105 12.46 -0.38 -1.98
C LEU A 105 11.04 -0.88 -2.14
N GLY A 106 10.54 -1.00 -3.37
CA GLY A 106 9.22 -1.54 -3.67
C GLY A 106 8.11 -0.50 -3.74
N MET A 107 6.86 -0.95 -3.75
CA MET A 107 5.68 -0.09 -3.94
C MET A 107 5.47 0.93 -2.82
N HIS A 108 5.78 0.58 -1.55
CA HIS A 108 5.59 1.49 -0.42
C HIS A 108 6.54 2.69 -0.44
N SER A 109 7.71 2.55 -1.06
CA SER A 109 8.68 3.66 -1.19
C SER A 109 8.16 4.85 -2.00
N LEU A 110 7.03 4.70 -2.71
CA LEU A 110 6.32 5.79 -3.38
C LEU A 110 5.94 6.92 -2.42
N VAL A 111 5.68 6.61 -1.14
CA VAL A 111 5.32 7.59 -0.10
C VAL A 111 6.41 8.64 0.13
N ASN A 112 7.68 8.22 0.07
CA ASN A 112 8.82 9.12 0.28
C ASN A 112 9.34 9.77 -1.01
N CYS A 113 8.80 9.36 -2.16
CA CYS A 113 9.27 9.85 -3.46
C CYS A 113 8.90 11.33 -3.66
N SER A 114 9.88 12.12 -4.12
CA SER A 114 9.63 13.48 -4.60
C SER A 114 9.34 13.41 -6.10
N LEU A 115 8.07 13.30 -6.47
CA LEU A 115 7.66 13.16 -7.86
C LEU A 115 7.92 14.47 -8.64
N PRO A 116 8.43 14.38 -9.88
CA PRO A 116 8.57 15.55 -10.74
C PRO A 116 7.21 16.21 -11.00
N ASN A 117 7.15 17.52 -10.79
CA ASN A 117 5.96 18.32 -11.05
C ASN A 117 6.14 19.16 -12.32
N ASN A 118 6.28 18.49 -13.46
CA ASN A 118 6.38 19.17 -14.75
C ASN A 118 5.32 18.63 -15.73
N LYS A 119 4.91 19.45 -16.70
CA LYS A 119 3.89 19.08 -17.69
C LYS A 119 4.28 17.91 -18.60
N LYS A 120 5.57 17.56 -18.64
CA LYS A 120 6.11 16.43 -19.41
C LYS A 120 6.11 15.12 -18.62
N THR A 121 5.73 15.18 -17.35
CA THR A 121 5.69 14.00 -16.49
C THR A 121 4.45 13.20 -16.80
N ARG A 122 4.63 11.88 -16.95
CA ARG A 122 3.54 10.92 -17.05
C ARG A 122 3.74 9.82 -16.03
N PHE A 123 2.65 9.29 -15.54
CA PHE A 123 2.62 8.19 -14.60
C PHE A 123 1.89 7.02 -15.24
N LEU A 124 2.57 5.88 -15.35
CA LEU A 124 1.98 4.64 -15.83
C LEU A 124 1.82 3.70 -14.64
N TYR A 125 0.57 3.37 -14.32
CA TYR A 125 0.23 2.41 -13.29
C TYR A 125 -0.30 1.12 -13.91
N TYR A 126 0.28 -0.02 -13.54
CA TYR A 126 -0.15 -1.35 -13.96
C TYR A 126 -0.42 -2.23 -12.74
N ARG A 127 -1.56 -2.92 -12.74
CA ARG A 127 -1.90 -3.93 -11.73
C ARG A 127 -2.54 -5.15 -12.38
N TYR A 128 -2.03 -6.32 -12.06
CA TYR A 128 -2.61 -7.60 -12.43
C TYR A 128 -2.63 -8.52 -11.21
N THR A 129 -3.81 -9.02 -10.85
CA THR A 129 -3.99 -10.01 -9.78
C THR A 129 -4.26 -11.38 -10.40
N SER A 130 -3.46 -12.39 -10.05
CA SER A 130 -3.64 -13.73 -10.65
C SER A 130 -4.46 -14.66 -9.79
N GLN A 131 -4.19 -14.70 -8.50
CA GLN A 131 -4.84 -15.64 -7.59
C GLN A 131 -4.80 -15.12 -6.16
N ARG A 132 -5.72 -15.65 -5.37
CA ARG A 132 -5.80 -15.51 -3.93
C ARG A 132 -5.48 -16.87 -3.31
N ARG A 133 -4.57 -16.90 -2.35
CA ARG A 133 -4.27 -18.10 -1.54
C ARG A 133 -4.73 -17.83 -0.12
N LEU A 134 -5.47 -18.73 0.50
CA LEU A 134 -5.93 -18.57 1.89
C LEU A 134 -5.87 -19.87 2.68
N ILE A 135 -5.69 -19.74 4.00
CA ILE A 135 -5.86 -20.83 4.95
C ILE A 135 -7.36 -21.09 5.12
N VAL A 136 -7.80 -22.33 4.89
CA VAL A 136 -9.22 -22.69 4.83
C VAL A 136 -9.61 -23.37 6.11
N SER A 137 -10.03 -22.63 7.13
CA SER A 137 -10.77 -23.25 8.25
C SER A 137 -11.41 -22.23 9.19
N ALA A 138 -12.46 -22.65 9.88
CA ALA A 138 -12.98 -21.94 11.06
C ALA A 138 -11.95 -22.04 12.22
N PRO A 139 -11.95 -21.12 13.20
CA PRO A 139 -11.02 -21.13 14.35
C PRO A 139 -10.91 -22.49 15.05
N THR A 140 -12.01 -23.25 15.07
CA THR A 140 -12.12 -24.58 15.68
C THR A 140 -11.37 -25.68 14.93
N VAL A 141 -11.19 -25.56 13.62
CA VAL A 141 -10.42 -26.53 12.82
C VAL A 141 -8.95 -26.14 12.84
N VAL A 142 -8.68 -24.84 12.79
CA VAL A 142 -7.34 -24.26 12.90
C VAL A 142 -6.67 -24.66 14.22
N SER A 143 -7.39 -24.62 15.35
CA SER A 143 -6.85 -24.98 16.67
C SER A 143 -6.46 -26.45 16.85
N GLN A 144 -6.94 -27.37 15.97
CA GLN A 144 -6.56 -28.79 16.03
C GLN A 144 -5.18 -29.07 15.46
N TYR A 145 -4.72 -28.23 14.53
CA TYR A 145 -3.46 -28.43 13.80
C TYR A 145 -2.34 -27.49 14.25
N ILE A 146 -2.66 -26.52 15.10
CA ILE A 146 -1.72 -25.51 15.58
C ILE A 146 -1.08 -25.95 16.90
N PRO A 147 0.23 -25.70 17.09
CA PRO A 147 0.88 -25.93 18.38
C PRO A 147 0.13 -25.25 19.53
N LYS A 148 0.14 -25.85 20.72
CA LYS A 148 -0.56 -25.25 21.88
C LYS A 148 0.09 -23.95 22.38
N GLU A 149 1.32 -23.68 21.98
CA GLU A 149 2.09 -22.51 22.35
C GLU A 149 2.37 -21.64 21.13
N ILE A 150 2.44 -20.32 21.34
CA ILE A 150 2.80 -19.37 20.31
C ILE A 150 4.33 -19.34 20.19
N PRO A 151 4.91 -19.74 19.05
CA PRO A 151 6.37 -19.72 18.88
C PRO A 151 6.92 -18.29 18.79
N ALA A 152 6.12 -17.32 18.34
CA ALA A 152 6.50 -15.94 18.07
C ALA A 152 5.83 -14.97 19.05
N ILE A 153 6.48 -14.69 20.18
CA ILE A 153 5.91 -13.84 21.24
C ILE A 153 5.69 -12.37 20.83
N ASP A 154 6.40 -11.89 19.82
CA ASP A 154 6.32 -10.51 19.33
C ASP A 154 5.28 -10.35 18.21
N ALA A 155 4.71 -11.44 17.70
CA ALA A 155 3.72 -11.39 16.64
C ALA A 155 2.37 -10.91 17.17
N THR A 156 1.75 -9.99 16.45
CA THR A 156 0.36 -9.56 16.71
C THR A 156 -0.63 -10.26 15.77
N HIS A 157 -0.17 -10.70 14.61
CA HIS A 157 -1.01 -11.30 13.58
C HIS A 157 -0.35 -12.49 12.87
N ILE A 158 -1.14 -13.20 12.07
CA ILE A 158 -0.68 -14.24 11.15
C ILE A 158 -1.22 -13.95 9.74
N ILE A 159 -0.36 -14.14 8.72
CA ILE A 159 -0.74 -14.06 7.32
C ILE A 159 -1.67 -15.22 6.96
N SER A 160 -2.97 -14.93 6.94
CA SER A 160 -4.04 -15.89 6.65
C SER A 160 -4.40 -15.99 5.17
N GLU A 161 -4.08 -14.95 4.40
CA GLU A 161 -4.37 -14.84 2.98
C GLU A 161 -3.28 -14.04 2.28
N ILE A 162 -2.98 -14.42 1.04
CA ILE A 162 -2.09 -13.69 0.15
C ILE A 162 -2.78 -13.51 -1.20
N ILE A 163 -2.86 -12.27 -1.65
CA ILE A 163 -3.16 -11.94 -3.05
C ILE A 163 -1.83 -11.80 -3.78
N VAL A 164 -1.64 -12.53 -4.87
CA VAL A 164 -0.40 -12.48 -5.67
C VAL A 164 -0.65 -11.91 -7.06
N GLY A 165 0.39 -11.32 -7.63
CA GLY A 165 0.30 -10.69 -8.94
C GLY A 165 1.48 -9.81 -9.28
N ILE A 166 1.22 -8.86 -10.19
CA ILE A 166 2.17 -7.88 -10.68
C ILE A 166 1.60 -6.49 -10.42
N GLN A 167 2.39 -5.63 -9.80
CA GLN A 167 2.07 -4.22 -9.63
C GLN A 167 3.30 -3.38 -9.94
N ALA A 168 3.11 -2.36 -10.78
CA ALA A 168 4.17 -1.44 -11.15
C ALA A 168 3.61 -0.02 -11.27
N PHE A 169 4.38 0.95 -10.79
CA PHE A 169 4.16 2.36 -10.99
C PHE A 169 5.44 2.96 -11.59
N VAL A 170 5.32 3.54 -12.78
CA VAL A 170 6.44 4.04 -13.57
C VAL A 170 6.28 5.54 -13.77
N VAL A 171 7.30 6.30 -13.38
CA VAL A 171 7.39 7.74 -13.58
C VAL A 171 8.19 7.99 -14.86
N LEU A 172 7.59 8.73 -15.79
CA LEU A 172 8.10 8.95 -17.14
C LEU A 172 8.28 10.45 -17.41
N GLU A 173 9.30 10.79 -18.20
CA GLU A 173 9.52 12.11 -18.79
C GLU A 173 9.34 12.04 -20.31
N LEU A 174 8.42 12.83 -20.86
CA LEU A 174 8.22 12.93 -22.30
C LEU A 174 9.24 13.87 -22.97
N PRO A 175 9.63 13.61 -24.22
CA PRO A 175 10.48 14.53 -24.98
C PRO A 175 9.73 15.81 -25.36
N SER A 176 10.41 16.97 -25.27
CA SER A 176 9.83 18.30 -25.52
C SER A 176 9.12 18.48 -26.87
N SER A 177 9.57 17.78 -27.90
CA SER A 177 9.13 18.02 -29.28
C SER A 177 7.92 17.18 -29.72
N ASN A 178 7.40 16.28 -28.88
CA ASN A 178 6.47 15.23 -29.33
C ASN A 178 5.52 14.68 -28.24
N GLU A 179 5.09 15.51 -27.29
CA GLU A 179 4.26 15.05 -26.16
C GLU A 179 2.98 14.30 -26.59
N THR A 180 2.22 14.85 -27.55
CA THR A 180 0.96 14.24 -28.01
C THR A 180 1.14 12.88 -28.68
N SER A 181 2.21 12.70 -29.47
CA SER A 181 2.47 11.42 -30.14
C SER A 181 2.97 10.37 -29.15
N ALA A 182 3.78 10.79 -28.17
CA ALA A 182 4.20 9.95 -27.06
C ALA A 182 3.00 9.51 -26.21
N ASP A 183 2.07 10.41 -25.87
CA ASP A 183 0.85 10.07 -25.11
C ASP A 183 -0.02 9.05 -25.86
N LYS A 184 -0.20 9.22 -27.18
CA LYS A 184 -0.91 8.24 -28.00
C LYS A 184 -0.21 6.88 -28.03
N LEU A 185 1.12 6.85 -28.02
CA LEU A 185 1.87 5.61 -27.92
C LEU A 185 1.71 4.96 -26.55
N LEU A 186 1.84 5.71 -25.46
CA LEU A 186 1.68 5.21 -24.09
C LEU A 186 0.27 4.65 -23.87
N LYS A 187 -0.78 5.31 -24.37
CA LYS A 187 -2.16 4.79 -24.32
C LYS A 187 -2.29 3.44 -25.04
N ARG A 188 -1.71 3.31 -26.24
CA ARG A 188 -1.67 2.03 -26.98
C ARG A 188 -0.91 0.95 -26.20
N ILE A 189 0.18 1.31 -25.52
CA ILE A 189 0.93 0.39 -24.66
C ILE A 189 0.06 -0.09 -23.50
N CYS A 190 -0.68 0.80 -22.82
CA CYS A 190 -1.62 0.41 -21.78
C CYS A 190 -2.64 -0.61 -22.30
N ASP A 191 -3.25 -0.36 -23.46
CA ASP A 191 -4.21 -1.29 -24.08
C ASP A 191 -3.59 -2.65 -24.40
N ARG A 192 -2.33 -2.65 -24.86
CA ARG A 192 -1.56 -3.86 -25.17
C ARG A 192 -1.24 -4.68 -23.92
N LEU A 193 -0.84 -4.02 -22.83
CA LEU A 193 -0.55 -4.65 -21.55
C LEU A 193 -1.81 -5.28 -20.92
N ILE A 194 -2.97 -4.61 -21.03
CA ILE A 194 -4.26 -5.17 -20.60
C ILE A 194 -4.57 -6.46 -21.37
N LYS A 195 -4.34 -6.45 -22.69
CA LYS A 195 -4.55 -7.60 -23.58
C LYS A 195 -3.45 -8.66 -23.52
N ASN A 196 -2.39 -8.44 -22.73
CA ASN A 196 -1.20 -9.29 -22.67
C ASN A 196 -0.54 -9.53 -24.05
N LYS A 197 -0.50 -8.50 -24.88
CA LYS A 197 0.05 -8.53 -26.25
C LYS A 197 0.98 -7.34 -26.44
N PHE A 198 2.17 -7.42 -25.84
CA PHE A 198 3.18 -6.39 -26.00
C PHE A 198 4.11 -6.72 -27.16
N GLU A 199 3.85 -6.06 -28.29
CA GLU A 199 4.69 -6.06 -29.47
C GLU A 199 4.79 -4.61 -29.94
N LEU A 200 5.97 -4.16 -30.31
CA LEU A 200 6.21 -2.80 -30.82
C LEU A 200 6.62 -2.84 -32.27
N LYS A 201 6.14 -1.89 -33.05
CA LYS A 201 6.69 -1.60 -34.38
C LYS A 201 7.99 -0.81 -34.25
N ILE A 202 8.82 -0.81 -35.31
CA ILE A 202 10.12 -0.12 -35.32
C ILE A 202 9.98 1.39 -35.04
N ASP A 203 8.97 2.03 -35.62
CA ASP A 203 8.65 3.45 -35.39
C ASP A 203 8.23 3.71 -33.94
N GLU A 204 7.45 2.80 -33.34
CA GLU A 204 7.05 2.87 -31.95
C GLU A 204 8.26 2.70 -31.01
N GLN A 205 9.16 1.77 -31.32
CA GLN A 205 10.41 1.57 -30.57
C GLN A 205 11.26 2.84 -30.53
N ASN A 206 11.42 3.50 -31.69
CA ASN A 206 12.17 4.75 -31.81
C ASN A 206 11.55 5.93 -31.05
N CYS A 207 10.22 5.93 -30.91
CA CYS A 207 9.52 6.92 -30.10
C CYS A 207 9.67 6.61 -28.60
N LEU A 208 9.51 5.34 -28.22
CA LEU A 208 9.60 4.89 -26.83
C LEU A 208 11.00 5.09 -26.23
N SER A 209 12.06 4.89 -27.03
CA SER A 209 13.44 5.11 -26.59
C SER A 209 13.78 6.56 -26.24
N ARG A 210 12.92 7.52 -26.65
CA ARG A 210 13.05 8.94 -26.30
C ARG A 210 12.30 9.30 -25.02
N ILE A 211 11.44 8.43 -24.52
CA ILE A 211 10.75 8.60 -23.24
C ILE A 211 11.69 8.12 -22.16
N LYS A 212 12.01 9.01 -21.22
CA LYS A 212 12.91 8.69 -20.12
C LYS A 212 12.12 8.09 -18.97
N VAL A 213 12.55 6.92 -18.49
CA VAL A 213 12.07 6.39 -17.21
C VAL A 213 12.82 7.09 -16.09
N ILE A 214 12.10 7.82 -15.24
CA ILE A 214 12.66 8.54 -14.10
C ILE A 214 12.82 7.59 -12.91
N GLN A 215 11.75 6.83 -12.62
CA GLN A 215 11.73 5.91 -11.50
C GLN A 215 10.68 4.82 -11.71
N VAL A 216 10.94 3.63 -11.15
CA VAL A 216 10.02 2.51 -11.16
C VAL A 216 9.83 2.01 -9.74
N PHE A 217 8.57 1.82 -9.36
CA PHE A 217 8.15 1.19 -8.12
C PHE A 217 7.41 -0.09 -8.48
N SER A 218 7.77 -1.21 -7.86
CA SER A 218 7.11 -2.48 -8.15
C SER A 218 7.27 -3.46 -7.02
N ASN A 219 6.36 -4.44 -6.93
CA ASN A 219 6.59 -5.63 -6.12
C ASN A 219 7.60 -6.60 -6.77
N ILE A 220 8.08 -6.32 -7.99
CA ILE A 220 9.06 -7.14 -8.73
C ILE A 220 10.37 -6.37 -8.89
N LEU A 221 11.44 -6.88 -8.28
CA LEU A 221 12.77 -6.24 -8.30
C LEU A 221 13.32 -6.02 -9.72
N ASP A 222 13.23 -7.02 -10.61
CA ASP A 222 13.71 -6.90 -12.00
C ASP A 222 13.09 -5.71 -12.76
N LEU A 223 11.87 -5.29 -12.39
CA LEU A 223 11.22 -4.11 -13.02
C LEU A 223 11.82 -2.80 -12.50
N MET A 224 12.28 -2.78 -11.26
CA MET A 224 12.89 -1.60 -10.64
C MET A 224 14.32 -1.34 -11.12
N GLU A 225 15.02 -2.39 -11.56
CA GLU A 225 16.41 -2.32 -12.04
C GLU A 225 16.53 -1.80 -13.49
N THR A 226 15.43 -1.66 -14.21
CA THR A 226 15.42 -1.23 -15.62
C THR A 226 14.94 0.21 -15.78
N ASN A 227 15.64 0.97 -16.61
CA ASN A 227 15.27 2.32 -17.04
C ASN A 227 14.73 2.36 -18.48
N ASP A 228 14.52 1.20 -19.10
CA ASP A 228 13.91 1.06 -20.43
C ASP A 228 12.43 0.66 -20.30
N LEU A 229 11.54 1.54 -20.78
CA LEU A 229 10.10 1.31 -20.75
C LEU A 229 9.66 0.13 -21.62
N ALA A 230 10.32 -0.11 -22.76
CA ALA A 230 10.03 -1.28 -23.60
C ALA A 230 10.32 -2.55 -22.81
N ARG A 231 11.49 -2.58 -22.16
CA ARG A 231 11.91 -3.70 -21.33
C ARG A 231 10.98 -3.95 -20.15
N ILE A 232 10.51 -2.90 -19.48
CA ILE A 232 9.51 -3.01 -18.39
C ILE A 232 8.26 -3.72 -18.91
N CYS A 233 7.72 -3.28 -20.05
CA CYS A 233 6.50 -3.83 -20.64
C CYS A 233 6.66 -5.29 -21.08
N GLU A 234 7.81 -5.64 -21.66
CA GLU A 234 8.17 -7.02 -21.99
C GLU A 234 8.23 -7.90 -20.73
N LEU A 235 8.89 -7.42 -19.68
CA LEU A 235 9.03 -8.15 -18.41
C LEU A 235 7.67 -8.41 -17.77
N ILE A 236 6.77 -7.43 -17.76
CA ILE A 236 5.38 -7.59 -17.29
C ILE A 236 4.68 -8.69 -18.08
N THR A 237 4.69 -8.59 -19.42
CA THR A 237 4.01 -9.54 -20.32
C THR A 237 4.57 -10.96 -20.19
N ARG A 238 5.89 -11.08 -20.04
CA ARG A 238 6.59 -12.36 -19.86
C ARG A 238 6.33 -12.99 -18.49
N LYS A 239 6.27 -12.20 -17.41
CA LYS A 239 6.05 -12.73 -16.05
C LYS A 239 4.58 -13.10 -15.79
N LYS A 240 3.62 -12.44 -16.44
CA LYS A 240 2.18 -12.69 -16.28
C LYS A 240 1.77 -14.18 -16.34
N PRO A 241 2.16 -14.97 -17.37
CA PRO A 241 1.76 -16.39 -17.46
C PRO A 241 2.39 -17.30 -16.38
N HIS A 242 3.45 -16.87 -15.70
CA HIS A 242 4.16 -17.69 -14.72
C HIS A 242 3.60 -17.52 -13.31
N ILE A 243 2.36 -17.98 -13.09
CA ILE A 243 1.61 -17.81 -11.82
C ILE A 243 2.42 -18.21 -10.58
N ARG A 244 3.20 -19.30 -10.66
CA ARG A 244 4.03 -19.79 -9.54
C ARG A 244 5.19 -18.87 -9.14
N ARG A 245 5.57 -17.93 -10.00
CA ARG A 245 6.66 -16.97 -9.78
C ARG A 245 6.15 -15.57 -9.44
N GLN A 246 4.84 -15.41 -9.28
CA GLN A 246 4.29 -14.12 -8.91
C GLN A 246 4.49 -13.87 -7.43
N LEU A 247 4.70 -12.60 -7.11
CA LEU A 247 5.01 -12.15 -5.77
C LEU A 247 3.74 -11.66 -5.08
N PRO A 248 3.74 -11.66 -3.73
CA PRO A 248 2.68 -11.03 -2.96
C PRO A 248 2.41 -9.58 -3.39
N LEU A 249 1.13 -9.22 -3.41
CA LEU A 249 0.63 -7.86 -3.56
C LEU A 249 0.01 -7.38 -2.26
N GLU A 250 -0.80 -8.22 -1.63
CA GLU A 250 -1.51 -7.89 -0.40
C GLU A 250 -1.52 -9.10 0.55
N TYR A 251 -1.50 -8.81 1.84
CA TYR A 251 -1.76 -9.75 2.92
C TYR A 251 -3.11 -9.46 3.56
N SER A 252 -3.86 -10.52 3.91
CA SER A 252 -4.88 -10.42 4.95
C SER A 252 -4.34 -11.04 6.23
N LEU A 253 -4.25 -10.22 7.26
CA LEU A 253 -3.70 -10.56 8.56
C LEU A 253 -4.86 -10.78 9.53
N HIS A 254 -4.91 -11.94 10.16
CA HIS A 254 -5.83 -12.19 11.28
C HIS A 254 -5.05 -12.07 12.58
N ASP A 255 -5.72 -11.55 13.62
CA ASP A 255 -5.17 -11.49 14.98
C ASP A 255 -4.65 -12.86 15.40
N ILE A 256 -3.49 -12.89 16.06
CA ILE A 256 -2.92 -14.12 16.58
C ILE A 256 -3.86 -14.86 17.54
N GLN A 257 -4.70 -14.13 18.30
CA GLN A 257 -5.71 -14.71 19.19
C GLN A 257 -6.78 -15.50 18.44
N TRP A 258 -7.03 -15.17 17.16
CA TRP A 258 -7.94 -15.96 16.32
C TRP A 258 -7.42 -17.39 16.11
N PHE A 259 -6.10 -17.55 16.03
CA PHE A 259 -5.43 -18.86 15.91
C PHE A 259 -5.14 -19.51 17.28
N TYR A 260 -4.95 -18.70 18.32
CA TYR A 260 -4.55 -19.13 19.66
C TYR A 260 -5.49 -18.58 20.76
N PRO A 261 -6.80 -18.90 20.73
CA PRO A 261 -7.79 -18.24 21.60
C PRO A 261 -7.61 -18.51 23.10
N ASN A 262 -6.92 -19.60 23.45
CA ASN A 262 -6.70 -20.02 24.84
C ASN A 262 -5.32 -19.63 25.37
N VAL A 263 -4.47 -19.01 24.55
CA VAL A 263 -3.15 -18.55 24.98
C VAL A 263 -3.29 -17.10 25.42
N SER A 264 -3.08 -16.85 26.71
CA SER A 264 -2.96 -15.48 27.21
C SER A 264 -1.69 -14.85 26.60
N THR A 265 -1.86 -14.08 25.54
CA THR A 265 -0.76 -13.34 24.93
C THR A 265 -0.33 -12.23 25.90
N ARG A 266 0.96 -12.19 26.24
CA ARG A 266 1.50 -11.04 26.95
C ARG A 266 1.52 -9.84 25.98
N LYS A 267 0.54 -8.96 26.14
CA LYS A 267 0.58 -7.49 26.02
C LYS A 267 0.72 -6.78 24.66
N ARG A 268 1.14 -7.37 23.55
CA ARG A 268 1.15 -6.63 22.27
C ARG A 268 -0.19 -6.76 21.55
N GLU A 269 -1.07 -5.82 21.85
CA GLU A 269 -2.29 -5.60 21.07
C GLU A 269 -2.00 -4.58 19.98
N PHE A 270 -2.40 -4.90 18.75
CA PHE A 270 -2.41 -3.92 17.68
C PHE A 270 -3.77 -3.22 17.68
N THR A 271 -3.76 -1.91 17.87
CA THR A 271 -4.98 -1.09 17.78
C THR A 271 -4.84 -0.13 16.62
N LEU A 272 -5.82 -0.16 15.71
CA LEU A 272 -5.90 0.82 14.63
C LEU A 272 -6.09 2.22 15.23
N LEU A 273 -5.30 3.17 14.75
CA LEU A 273 -5.46 4.56 15.16
C LEU A 273 -6.79 5.10 14.62
N LYS A 274 -7.44 5.99 15.39
CA LYS A 274 -8.66 6.66 14.91
C LYS A 274 -8.32 7.53 13.68
N PRO A 275 -9.16 7.55 12.63
CA PRO A 275 -8.88 8.32 11.41
C PRO A 275 -8.54 9.80 11.66
N SER A 276 -9.25 10.46 12.58
CA SER A 276 -8.99 11.86 12.94
C SER A 276 -7.62 12.09 13.59
N PHE A 277 -7.09 11.10 14.30
CA PHE A 277 -5.75 11.16 14.89
C PHE A 277 -4.68 10.83 13.84
N GLN A 278 -4.94 9.85 12.97
CA GLN A 278 -4.08 9.53 11.83
C GLN A 278 -3.84 10.76 10.96
N ASN A 279 -4.90 11.44 10.54
CA ASN A 279 -4.81 12.63 9.70
C ASN A 279 -3.94 13.72 10.33
N LYS A 280 -4.08 13.97 11.65
CA LYS A 280 -3.24 14.94 12.37
C LYS A 280 -1.76 14.55 12.37
N ILE A 281 -1.45 13.27 12.62
CA ILE A 281 -0.05 12.80 12.56
C ILE A 281 0.48 12.95 11.13
N LYS A 282 -0.32 12.56 10.12
CA LYS A 282 0.07 12.66 8.72
C LYS A 282 0.41 14.09 8.31
N GLU A 283 -0.44 15.04 8.64
CA GLU A 283 -0.20 16.47 8.40
C GLU A 283 1.08 16.95 9.08
N CYS A 284 1.27 16.58 10.35
CA CYS A 284 2.46 16.93 11.13
C CYS A 284 3.74 16.37 10.49
N LEU A 285 3.75 15.09 10.10
CA LEU A 285 4.91 14.46 9.49
C LEU A 285 5.21 15.01 8.09
N LEU A 286 4.19 15.31 7.28
CA LEU A 286 4.38 15.97 5.99
C LEU A 286 5.00 17.35 6.16
N TYR A 287 4.50 18.12 7.13
CA TYR A 287 5.06 19.42 7.48
C TYR A 287 6.55 19.29 7.86
N LEU A 288 6.88 18.40 8.81
CA LEU A 288 8.25 18.17 9.26
C LEU A 288 9.18 17.71 8.12
N SER A 289 8.70 16.82 7.25
CA SER A 289 9.43 16.36 6.07
C SER A 289 9.70 17.51 5.09
N SER A 290 8.70 18.35 4.83
CA SER A 290 8.84 19.52 3.95
C SER A 290 9.86 20.53 4.48
N GLU A 291 9.84 20.80 5.79
CA GLU A 291 10.76 21.71 6.45
C GLU A 291 12.18 21.15 6.46
N THR A 292 12.35 19.84 6.70
CA THR A 292 13.65 19.17 6.60
C THR A 292 14.25 19.31 5.19
N LYS A 293 13.43 19.10 4.14
CA LYS A 293 13.87 19.29 2.74
C LYS A 293 14.21 20.76 2.44
N ARG A 294 13.44 21.70 2.96
CA ARG A 294 13.70 23.16 2.82
C ARG A 294 15.01 23.56 3.48
N LEU A 295 15.26 23.09 4.71
CA LEU A 295 16.49 23.36 5.45
C LEU A 295 17.70 22.70 4.81
N ALA A 296 17.57 21.47 4.31
CA ALA A 296 18.64 20.79 3.56
C ALA A 296 19.05 21.57 2.29
N LYS A 297 18.07 22.15 1.57
CA LYS A 297 18.34 23.03 0.42
C LYS A 297 18.95 24.39 0.79
N LYS A 298 18.77 24.86 2.02
CA LYS A 298 19.37 26.10 2.53
C LYS A 298 20.76 25.88 3.13
N ASN A 299 21.05 24.69 3.65
CA ASN A 299 22.35 24.35 4.24
C ASN A 299 23.49 24.18 3.21
N THR A 300 23.21 24.25 1.91
CA THR A 300 24.23 24.54 0.90
C THR A 300 24.72 26.00 0.94
N GLN A 301 24.12 26.88 1.77
CA GLN A 301 24.49 28.30 1.88
C GLN A 301 24.58 28.87 3.32
N THR A 302 24.18 28.21 4.41
CA THR A 302 24.41 28.70 5.81
C THR A 302 24.17 27.64 6.90
N THR A 303 24.70 27.90 8.11
CA THR A 303 24.76 27.05 9.33
C THR A 303 23.42 26.86 10.08
N ASN A 304 22.38 26.24 9.50
CA ASN A 304 21.14 25.87 10.24
C ASN A 304 21.16 24.42 10.74
N GLN A 305 22.21 24.05 11.48
CA GLN A 305 22.38 22.71 12.05
C GLN A 305 21.47 22.40 13.28
N PRO A 306 21.12 23.37 14.16
CA PRO A 306 20.31 23.10 15.36
C PRO A 306 18.85 22.70 15.06
N ASP A 307 18.21 23.35 14.09
CA ASP A 307 16.80 23.11 13.77
C ASP A 307 16.56 21.74 13.13
N ILE A 308 17.49 21.32 12.26
CA ILE A 308 17.46 19.98 11.65
C ILE A 308 17.60 18.91 12.73
N GLU A 309 18.51 19.11 13.69
CA GLU A 309 18.71 18.14 14.77
C GLU A 309 17.51 18.10 15.73
N ARG A 310 16.85 19.23 15.97
CA ARG A 310 15.57 19.29 16.71
C ARG A 310 14.47 18.51 16.00
N ILE A 311 14.30 18.72 14.69
CA ILE A 311 13.32 17.98 13.87
C ILE A 311 13.63 16.49 13.85
N ARG A 312 14.90 16.10 13.68
CA ARG A 312 15.32 14.69 13.75
C ARG A 312 15.02 14.07 15.10
N LYS A 313 15.26 14.79 16.20
CA LYS A 313 14.94 14.32 17.55
C LYS A 313 13.44 14.16 17.76
N LEU A 314 12.61 15.06 17.23
CA LEU A 314 11.16 14.95 17.25
C LEU A 314 10.68 13.72 16.47
N VAL A 315 11.19 13.52 15.25
CA VAL A 315 10.92 12.33 14.43
C VAL A 315 11.41 11.04 15.13
N ALA A 316 12.58 11.06 15.77
CA ALA A 316 13.11 9.93 16.52
C ALA A 316 12.26 9.59 17.75
N ASN A 317 11.73 10.60 18.45
CA ASN A 317 10.78 10.38 19.54
C ASN A 317 9.51 9.70 19.01
N VAL A 318 8.98 10.16 17.87
CA VAL A 318 7.83 9.52 17.19
C VAL A 318 8.12 8.09 16.78
N ARG A 319 9.32 7.80 16.28
CA ARG A 319 9.76 6.45 15.91
C ARG A 319 9.86 5.48 17.09
N ALA A 320 10.22 5.95 18.28
CA ALA A 320 10.42 5.11 19.45
C ALA A 320 9.11 4.59 20.09
N GLY A 321 7.96 4.78 19.43
CA GLY A 321 6.63 4.72 20.02
C GLY A 321 6.27 3.41 20.74
N ILE A 322 5.81 3.57 21.99
CA ILE A 322 4.52 3.03 22.46
C ILE A 322 3.87 4.20 23.20
N TRP A 323 2.83 4.80 22.61
CA TRP A 323 2.15 5.94 23.23
C TRP A 323 0.66 5.66 23.35
N SER A 324 0.12 5.93 24.53
CA SER A 324 -1.31 6.15 24.70
C SER A 324 -1.78 7.33 23.84
N HIS A 325 -3.09 7.38 23.54
CA HIS A 325 -3.70 8.51 22.85
C HIS A 325 -3.37 9.86 23.52
N GLU A 326 -3.27 9.88 24.86
CA GLU A 326 -2.91 11.06 25.64
C GLU A 326 -1.44 11.47 25.44
N GLU A 327 -0.52 10.51 25.47
CA GLU A 327 0.91 10.75 25.20
C GLU A 327 1.16 11.22 23.77
N GLY A 328 0.52 10.60 22.79
CA GLY A 328 0.60 11.04 21.39
C GLY A 328 0.04 12.45 21.18
N THR A 329 -1.07 12.78 21.84
CA THR A 329 -1.65 14.14 21.80
C THR A 329 -0.75 15.15 22.50
N ALA A 330 -0.16 14.81 23.64
CA ALA A 330 0.79 15.67 24.36
C ALA A 330 2.07 15.90 23.56
N ILE A 331 2.56 14.88 22.86
CA ILE A 331 3.72 15.01 21.97
C ILE A 331 3.36 15.88 20.78
N LEU A 332 2.26 15.62 20.06
CA LEU A 332 1.82 16.47 18.95
C LEU A 332 1.60 17.92 19.38
N LYS A 333 1.02 18.14 20.57
CA LYS A 333 0.89 19.48 21.17
C LYS A 333 2.26 20.08 21.44
N LYS A 334 3.20 19.33 22.00
CA LYS A 334 4.57 19.79 22.21
C LYS A 334 5.31 20.07 20.89
N ILE A 335 5.11 19.25 19.84
CA ILE A 335 5.65 19.48 18.50
C ILE A 335 5.07 20.78 17.93
N SER A 336 3.74 20.95 18.03
CA SER A 336 3.04 22.16 17.63
C SER A 336 3.60 23.37 18.37
N ASP A 337 3.59 23.35 19.70
CA ASP A 337 4.12 24.41 20.54
C ASP A 337 5.58 24.70 20.16
N ASP A 338 6.44 23.69 20.06
CA ASP A 338 7.87 23.79 19.70
C ASP A 338 8.12 24.39 18.30
N LEU A 339 7.24 24.13 17.32
CA LEU A 339 7.32 24.63 15.95
C LEU A 339 6.69 26.03 15.78
N PHE A 340 5.74 26.38 16.65
CA PHE A 340 4.93 27.60 16.55
C PHE A 340 5.20 28.63 17.65
N GLN A 341 6.20 28.42 18.53
CA GLN A 341 6.62 29.43 19.52
C GLN A 341 7.06 30.77 18.88
N ASP A 342 7.42 30.79 17.59
CA ASP A 342 7.82 31.97 16.83
C ASP A 342 6.70 32.56 15.94
N GLU A 343 5.42 32.32 16.25
CA GLU A 343 4.28 32.86 15.48
C GLU A 343 4.23 34.40 15.42
N ALA A 344 4.97 35.12 16.27
CA ALA A 344 5.06 36.58 16.21
C ALA A 344 5.78 37.12 14.95
N ASN A 345 6.47 36.26 14.15
CA ASN A 345 7.32 36.71 13.04
C ASN A 345 7.07 35.99 11.69
N LEU A 346 5.95 35.28 11.50
CA LEU A 346 5.70 34.52 10.26
C LEU A 346 4.97 35.32 9.18
N PRO A 347 5.38 35.22 7.89
CA PRO A 347 4.74 35.93 6.79
C PRO A 347 3.34 35.37 6.46
N PRO A 348 2.41 36.23 5.98
CA PRO A 348 0.97 35.94 5.89
C PRO A 348 0.55 34.83 4.92
N ASN A 349 1.45 34.32 4.06
CA ASN A 349 1.12 33.24 3.12
C ASN A 349 1.04 31.83 3.73
N ARG A 350 1.28 31.66 5.04
CA ARG A 350 1.21 30.35 5.72
C ARG A 350 -0.19 29.91 6.15
N SER A 351 -1.17 30.82 6.22
CA SER A 351 -2.55 30.49 6.62
C SER A 351 -3.36 29.77 5.54
N GLN A 352 -3.00 29.92 4.25
CA GLN A 352 -3.74 29.33 3.13
C GLN A 352 -3.59 27.81 2.99
N ILE A 353 -2.40 27.27 3.30
CA ILE A 353 -2.13 25.81 3.22
C ILE A 353 -2.97 25.03 4.25
N PHE A 354 -3.28 25.66 5.40
CA PHE A 354 -4.10 25.04 6.45
C PHE A 354 -5.61 25.22 6.23
N SER A 355 -6.06 26.26 5.50
CA SER A 355 -7.47 26.42 5.17
C SER A 355 -7.95 25.49 4.06
N GLU A 356 -7.08 25.14 3.10
CA GLU A 356 -7.43 24.23 2.01
C GLU A 356 -7.60 22.78 2.49
N ASN A 357 -6.85 22.33 3.50
CA ASN A 357 -6.99 21.00 4.10
C ASN A 357 -8.17 20.88 5.09
N LYS A 358 -8.56 21.98 5.76
CA LYS A 358 -9.74 22.00 6.65
C LYS A 358 -11.05 21.73 5.92
N ASN A 359 -11.19 22.20 4.68
CA ASN A 359 -12.40 21.95 3.89
C ASN A 359 -12.53 20.47 3.49
N TYR A 360 -11.42 19.76 3.32
CA TYR A 360 -11.40 18.36 2.91
C TYR A 360 -11.80 17.38 4.03
N SER A 361 -11.49 17.68 5.31
CA SER A 361 -11.93 16.85 6.45
C SER A 361 -13.44 16.96 6.69
N ASN A 362 -14.04 18.13 6.46
CA ASN A 362 -15.49 18.32 6.64
C ASN A 362 -16.31 17.56 5.57
N ASP A 363 -15.80 17.44 4.35
CA ASP A 363 -16.46 16.72 3.24
C ASP A 363 -16.46 15.19 3.44
N LEU A 364 -15.44 14.64 4.12
CA LEU A 364 -15.37 13.21 4.48
C LEU A 364 -16.31 12.86 5.64
N GLU A 365 -16.40 13.72 6.67
CA GLU A 365 -17.31 13.52 7.80
C GLU A 365 -18.79 13.66 7.38
N GLN A 366 -19.12 14.53 6.43
CA GLN A 366 -20.48 14.62 5.89
C GLN A 366 -20.88 13.37 5.10
N LYS A 367 -19.97 12.81 4.30
CA LYS A 367 -20.23 11.62 3.47
C LYS A 367 -20.49 10.36 4.30
N ASP A 368 -19.71 10.15 5.36
CA ASP A 368 -19.89 9.02 6.27
C ASP A 368 -21.20 9.12 7.08
N SER A 369 -21.69 10.34 7.34
CA SER A 369 -22.98 10.58 8.01
C SER A 369 -24.19 10.27 7.11
N GLU A 370 -24.07 10.53 5.81
CA GLU A 370 -25.14 10.27 4.83
C GLU A 370 -25.26 8.77 4.53
N ASP A 371 -24.14 8.05 4.40
CA ASP A 371 -24.14 6.60 4.16
C ASP A 371 -24.66 5.79 5.37
N ALA A 372 -24.38 6.24 6.61
CA ALA A 372 -24.97 5.66 7.82
C ALA A 372 -26.49 5.88 7.90
N THR A 373 -26.99 6.99 7.36
CA THR A 373 -28.42 7.33 7.37
C THR A 373 -29.20 6.55 6.30
N ILE A 374 -28.58 6.25 5.16
CA ILE A 374 -29.18 5.43 4.10
C ILE A 374 -29.26 3.95 4.52
N SER A 375 -28.24 3.44 5.22
CA SER A 375 -28.23 2.06 5.71
C SER A 375 -29.31 1.78 6.77
N ASN A 376 -29.67 2.77 7.60
CA ASN A 376 -30.73 2.62 8.60
C ASN A 376 -32.16 2.72 8.02
N LYS A 377 -32.35 3.31 6.83
CA LYS A 377 -33.66 3.37 6.16
C LYS A 377 -33.98 2.10 5.37
N GLN A 378 -32.99 1.29 5.01
CA GLN A 378 -33.21 0.02 4.28
C GLN A 378 -33.41 -1.20 5.20
N LEU A 379 -33.20 -1.05 6.51
CA LEU A 379 -33.43 -2.12 7.50
C LEU A 379 -34.83 -2.07 8.16
N ASN A 380 -35.61 -1.01 7.90
CA ASN A 380 -36.94 -0.80 8.49
C ASN A 380 -38.09 -0.84 7.47
N ASN A 381 -37.86 -1.40 6.27
CA ASN A 381 -38.91 -1.67 5.27
C ASN A 381 -38.90 -3.13 4.82
#